data_AF-A0A1Q9TL26-F1
#
_entry.id   AF-A0A1Q9TL26-F1
#
_cell.length_a   1.000
_cell.length_b   1.000
_cell.length_c   1.000
_cell.angle_alpha   90.00
_cell.angle_beta   90.00
_cell.angle_gamma   90.00
#
_symmetry.space_group_name_H-M   'P 1'
#
loop_
_entity.id
_entity.type
_entity.pdbx_description
1 polymer ?
#
loop_
_entity_poly.entity_id
_entity_poly.type
_entity_poly.pdbx_seq_one_letter_code
_entity_poly.pdbx_strand_id
1 'polypeptide(L)'
;MKELPVVVIGAGPVGLAAAAELVERGLPAVVLERGDSPGAAVAEWGHVRLFSPWRDLVAPAAERLLATTGWSRPDDDAHPTGRAWVDAYLTPLAAALGERVRLNTEVVGVTRRGRDRVVDADREDQPFTVRVRTVKGEERLSARAVVDASGTWGTPNPLGGDGLPALGEEALAERIAHRVPDPADPAARARYAGRTTAVVGRGHSALTALLALAALAEEVPDTRVVWVLRRGGVGDAFGGGEADQLPARGALGVQARKAVDSGHVRVVTGFRSAEVRARDGRLVLVADDGRELEPVDEVVALTGFRPDLSFLSEIRLSLDPVLQAPVELAPLIDPNVHSCGTVYPHGVRELSHPETGFHLAGMKSYGRAPTFLALTGYEQVRSIAARIAGDHAAADRVELTLPETGVCGGSGLFDAPEAADEGGCCGGPGPQEVEFDVTGPTR
;
A
#
# COMPACT_ATOMS: atom_id res chain seq x y z
N MET A 1 -11.39 -28.11 -16.95
CA MET A 1 -10.98 -27.02 -16.02
C MET A 1 -9.67 -27.31 -15.30
N LYS A 2 -9.42 -28.51 -14.75
CA LYS A 2 -8.19 -28.80 -13.97
C LYS A 2 -6.87 -28.56 -14.70
N GLU A 3 -6.85 -28.69 -16.04
CA GLU A 3 -5.67 -28.46 -16.89
C GLU A 3 -5.40 -26.99 -17.23
N LEU A 4 -6.38 -26.08 -17.03
CA LEU A 4 -6.17 -24.65 -17.29
C LEU A 4 -5.28 -24.04 -16.19
N PRO A 5 -4.46 -23.04 -16.51
CA PRO A 5 -3.60 -22.40 -15.53
C PRO A 5 -4.39 -21.53 -14.55
N VAL A 6 -3.76 -21.28 -13.41
CA VAL A 6 -4.07 -20.14 -12.55
C VAL A 6 -3.34 -18.92 -13.12
N VAL A 7 -4.07 -17.84 -13.37
CA VAL A 7 -3.45 -16.57 -13.79
C VAL A 7 -3.20 -15.72 -12.56
N VAL A 8 -1.96 -15.27 -12.38
CA VAL A 8 -1.56 -14.30 -11.36
C VAL A 8 -1.30 -12.96 -12.04
N ILE A 9 -1.96 -11.90 -11.58
CA ILE A 9 -1.83 -10.55 -12.15
C ILE A 9 -0.83 -9.77 -11.30
N GLY A 10 0.28 -9.36 -11.90
CA GLY A 10 1.40 -8.65 -11.28
C GLY A 10 2.56 -9.58 -10.89
N ALA A 11 3.78 -9.23 -11.30
CA ALA A 11 5.03 -9.88 -10.88
C ALA A 11 5.75 -9.08 -9.77
N GLY A 12 4.99 -8.47 -8.86
CA GLY A 12 5.51 -7.94 -7.60
C GLY A 12 5.77 -9.03 -6.56
N PRO A 13 6.19 -8.67 -5.33
CA PRO A 13 6.53 -9.63 -4.28
C PRO A 13 5.44 -10.68 -4.02
N VAL A 14 4.19 -10.22 -3.85
CA VAL A 14 3.06 -11.10 -3.54
C VAL A 14 2.67 -11.97 -4.75
N GLY A 15 2.74 -11.44 -5.97
CA GLY A 15 2.41 -12.20 -7.18
C GLY A 15 3.43 -13.30 -7.48
N LEU A 16 4.72 -13.01 -7.34
CA LEU A 16 5.77 -14.02 -7.50
C LEU A 16 5.71 -15.08 -6.39
N ALA A 17 5.41 -14.69 -5.15
CA ALA A 17 5.16 -15.63 -4.06
C ALA A 17 3.95 -16.53 -4.35
N ALA A 18 2.86 -15.99 -4.87
CA ALA A 18 1.70 -16.78 -5.30
C ALA A 18 2.08 -17.82 -6.35
N ALA A 19 2.86 -17.43 -7.35
CA ALA A 19 3.35 -18.34 -8.38
C ALA A 19 4.22 -19.47 -7.81
N ALA A 20 5.10 -19.15 -6.85
CA ALA A 20 5.91 -20.17 -6.16
C ALA A 20 5.03 -21.16 -5.38
N GLU A 21 4.04 -20.69 -4.61
CA GLU A 21 3.10 -21.54 -3.87
C GLU A 21 2.28 -22.44 -4.80
N LEU A 22 1.85 -21.92 -5.96
CA LEU A 22 1.12 -22.69 -6.98
C LEU A 22 2.01 -23.77 -7.62
N VAL A 23 3.24 -23.43 -8.00
CA VAL A 23 4.20 -24.37 -8.59
C VAL A 23 4.57 -25.47 -7.61
N GLU A 24 4.79 -25.15 -6.33
CA GLU A 24 5.10 -26.13 -5.29
C GLU A 24 3.96 -27.16 -5.11
N ARG A 25 2.71 -26.74 -5.34
CA ARG A 25 1.52 -27.62 -5.32
C ARG A 25 1.23 -28.29 -6.66
N GLY A 26 2.13 -28.20 -7.63
CA GLY A 26 1.98 -28.82 -8.95
C GLY A 26 0.88 -28.20 -9.82
N LEU A 27 0.46 -26.96 -9.53
CA LEU A 27 -0.55 -26.25 -10.32
C LEU A 27 0.09 -25.49 -11.48
N PRO A 28 -0.45 -25.58 -12.72
CA PRO A 28 -0.01 -24.72 -13.81
C PRO A 28 -0.32 -23.26 -13.47
N ALA A 29 0.68 -22.38 -13.58
CA ALA A 29 0.56 -20.96 -13.24
C ALA A 29 1.18 -20.08 -14.33
N VAL A 30 0.55 -18.93 -14.59
CA VAL A 30 1.07 -17.88 -15.48
C VAL A 30 0.98 -16.54 -14.74
N VAL A 31 2.10 -15.85 -14.60
CA VAL A 31 2.19 -14.49 -14.04
C VAL A 31 2.21 -13.50 -15.19
N LEU A 32 1.37 -12.48 -15.12
CA LEU A 32 1.26 -11.43 -16.14
C LEU A 32 1.70 -10.10 -15.53
N GLU A 33 2.75 -9.51 -16.06
CA GLU A 33 3.31 -8.25 -15.59
C GLU A 33 3.29 -7.22 -16.72
N ARG A 34 2.76 -6.03 -16.42
CA ARG A 34 2.69 -4.93 -17.39
C ARG A 34 4.07 -4.32 -17.66
N GLY A 35 4.94 -4.29 -16.66
CA GLY A 35 6.30 -3.79 -16.75
C GLY A 35 7.23 -4.70 -17.56
N ASP A 36 8.38 -4.16 -17.89
CA ASP A 36 9.45 -4.86 -18.62
C ASP A 36 10.35 -5.70 -17.71
N SER A 37 10.09 -5.70 -16.41
CA SER A 37 10.89 -6.36 -15.37
C SER A 37 10.00 -6.84 -14.21
N PRO A 38 10.39 -7.91 -13.49
CA PRO A 38 9.72 -8.29 -12.25
C PRO A 38 9.91 -7.20 -11.20
N GLY A 39 8.92 -7.00 -10.34
CA GLY A 39 8.97 -5.95 -9.32
C GLY A 39 9.04 -4.54 -9.91
N ALA A 40 8.54 -4.28 -11.12
CA ALA A 40 8.61 -2.97 -11.78
C ALA A 40 8.17 -1.80 -10.88
N ALA A 41 7.07 -1.96 -10.14
CA ALA A 41 6.62 -0.97 -9.16
C ALA A 41 7.63 -0.75 -8.03
N VAL A 42 8.30 -1.81 -7.54
CA VAL A 42 9.36 -1.73 -6.52
C VAL A 42 10.58 -0.99 -7.05
N ALA A 43 10.93 -1.22 -8.33
CA ALA A 43 12.06 -0.55 -8.97
C ALA A 43 11.88 0.97 -9.06
N GLU A 44 10.66 1.48 -9.22
CA GLU A 44 10.36 2.93 -9.23
C GLU A 44 10.72 3.62 -7.91
N TRP A 45 10.63 2.92 -6.77
CA TRP A 45 11.07 3.42 -5.47
C TRP A 45 12.32 2.70 -4.97
N GLY A 46 13.15 2.19 -5.89
CA GLY A 46 14.29 1.34 -5.55
C GLY A 46 15.33 1.98 -4.60
N HIS A 47 15.37 3.31 -4.51
CA HIS A 47 16.23 4.05 -3.59
C HIS A 47 15.74 4.04 -2.13
N VAL A 48 14.44 3.78 -1.90
CA VAL A 48 13.85 3.79 -0.56
C VAL A 48 14.28 2.55 0.21
N ARG A 49 14.74 2.75 1.45
CA ARG A 49 15.08 1.68 2.40
C ARG A 49 13.81 1.15 3.07
N LEU A 50 13.65 -0.17 3.09
CA LEU A 50 12.54 -0.82 3.79
C LEU A 50 12.76 -0.80 5.31
N PHE A 51 11.66 -0.77 6.05
CA PHE A 51 11.66 -0.99 7.51
C PHE A 51 11.66 -2.48 7.89
N SER A 52 11.38 -3.36 6.93
CA SER A 52 11.39 -4.80 7.15
C SER A 52 12.77 -5.37 6.85
N PRO A 53 13.30 -6.22 7.73
CA PRO A 53 14.54 -6.97 7.48
C PRO A 53 14.32 -8.08 6.45
N TRP A 54 15.40 -8.61 5.87
CA TRP A 54 15.32 -9.67 4.85
C TRP A 54 14.53 -10.91 5.27
N ARG A 55 14.59 -11.30 6.55
CA ARG A 55 13.81 -12.41 7.10
C ARG A 55 12.30 -12.33 6.81
N ASP A 56 11.77 -11.12 6.74
CA ASP A 56 10.34 -10.85 6.54
C ASP A 56 9.98 -10.62 5.06
N LEU A 57 10.98 -10.53 4.18
CA LEU A 57 10.84 -10.14 2.78
C LEU A 57 10.96 -11.31 1.81
N VAL A 58 11.29 -12.50 2.29
CA VAL A 58 11.43 -13.74 1.49
C VAL A 58 10.29 -14.70 1.82
N ALA A 59 9.44 -15.00 0.83
CA ALA A 59 8.36 -15.97 1.00
C ALA A 59 8.89 -17.41 1.13
N PRO A 60 8.38 -18.26 2.05
CA PRO A 60 8.91 -19.61 2.26
C PRO A 60 8.91 -20.52 1.02
N ALA A 61 7.83 -20.54 0.23
CA ALA A 61 7.79 -21.32 -1.03
C ALA A 61 8.77 -20.79 -2.07
N ALA A 62 8.96 -19.47 -2.13
CA ALA A 62 9.93 -18.85 -3.02
C ALA A 62 11.37 -19.19 -2.62
N GLU A 63 11.67 -19.22 -1.32
CA GLU A 63 12.98 -19.65 -0.82
C GLU A 63 13.29 -21.08 -1.22
N ARG A 64 12.34 -22.02 -1.03
CA ARG A 64 12.53 -23.42 -1.44
C ARG A 64 12.80 -23.56 -2.94
N LEU A 65 12.10 -22.78 -3.76
CA LEU A 65 12.34 -22.73 -5.20
C LEU A 65 13.72 -22.15 -5.54
N LEU A 66 14.11 -21.06 -4.89
CA LEU A 66 15.42 -20.41 -5.10
C LEU A 66 16.60 -21.27 -4.63
N ALA A 67 16.42 -22.07 -3.58
CA ALA A 67 17.45 -22.99 -3.09
C ALA A 67 17.90 -24.00 -4.17
N THR A 68 17.07 -24.27 -5.18
CA THR A 68 17.43 -25.16 -6.29
C THR A 68 18.29 -24.48 -7.38
N THR A 69 18.48 -23.17 -7.33
CA THR A 69 19.16 -22.38 -8.37
C THR A 69 20.54 -21.85 -7.95
N GLY A 70 21.04 -22.25 -6.77
CA GLY A 70 22.27 -21.72 -6.19
C GLY A 70 22.14 -20.28 -5.68
N TRP A 71 20.92 -19.81 -5.44
CA TRP A 71 20.66 -18.50 -4.85
C TRP A 71 21.19 -18.43 -3.41
N SER A 72 21.88 -17.34 -3.09
CA SER A 72 22.38 -17.06 -1.74
C SER A 72 21.45 -16.11 -1.02
N ARG A 73 20.93 -16.55 0.13
CA ARG A 73 20.08 -15.73 0.99
C ARG A 73 20.87 -14.54 1.55
N PRO A 74 20.36 -13.31 1.43
CA PRO A 74 20.94 -12.15 2.12
C PRO A 74 20.93 -12.31 3.65
N ASP A 75 21.68 -11.45 4.34
CA ASP A 75 21.67 -11.39 5.81
C ASP A 75 20.28 -11.04 6.33
N ASP A 76 19.71 -11.92 7.14
CA ASP A 76 18.34 -11.85 7.65
C ASP A 76 18.06 -10.60 8.48
N ASP A 77 19.07 -10.00 9.11
CA ASP A 77 18.93 -8.79 9.94
C ASP A 77 19.14 -7.48 9.15
N ALA A 78 19.68 -7.57 7.94
CA ALA A 78 19.89 -6.41 7.09
C ALA A 78 18.57 -5.89 6.50
N HIS A 79 18.47 -4.57 6.38
CA HIS A 79 17.29 -3.88 5.83
C HIS A 79 17.59 -3.40 4.40
N PRO A 80 17.03 -4.03 3.36
CA PRO A 80 17.34 -3.70 1.97
C PRO A 80 16.70 -2.38 1.53
N THR A 81 17.21 -1.82 0.43
CA THR A 81 16.45 -0.88 -0.39
C THR A 81 15.52 -1.61 -1.34
N GLY A 82 14.54 -0.93 -1.94
CA GLY A 82 13.68 -1.51 -2.97
C GLY A 82 14.51 -2.11 -4.12
N ARG A 83 15.61 -1.45 -4.52
CA ARG A 83 16.55 -1.94 -5.54
C ARG A 83 17.20 -3.24 -5.10
N ALA A 84 17.73 -3.30 -3.88
CA ALA A 84 18.32 -4.53 -3.34
C ALA A 84 17.30 -5.67 -3.27
N TRP A 85 16.02 -5.37 -2.96
CA TRP A 85 14.96 -6.36 -2.94
C TRP A 85 14.65 -6.91 -4.35
N VAL A 86 14.61 -6.04 -5.36
CA VAL A 86 14.46 -6.45 -6.76
C VAL A 86 15.64 -7.30 -7.22
N ASP A 87 16.86 -6.80 -7.03
CA ASP A 87 18.06 -7.39 -7.61
C ASP A 87 18.43 -8.72 -6.95
N ALA A 88 18.34 -8.79 -5.61
CA ALA A 88 18.76 -9.97 -4.87
C ALA A 88 17.65 -11.00 -4.64
N TYR A 89 16.37 -10.70 -4.90
CA TYR A 89 15.26 -11.64 -4.66
C TYR A 89 14.22 -11.71 -5.78
N LEU A 90 13.57 -10.59 -6.15
CA LEU A 90 12.44 -10.66 -7.09
C LEU A 90 12.87 -11.07 -8.51
N THR A 91 14.01 -10.55 -8.98
CA THR A 91 14.58 -10.91 -10.28
C THR A 91 15.03 -12.38 -10.32
N PRO A 92 15.83 -12.88 -9.35
CA PRO A 92 16.15 -14.31 -9.25
C PRO A 92 14.90 -15.20 -9.18
N LEU A 93 13.88 -14.81 -8.43
CA LEU A 93 12.65 -15.59 -8.27
C LEU A 93 11.87 -15.69 -9.59
N ALA A 94 11.72 -14.56 -10.29
CA ALA A 94 11.08 -14.56 -11.60
C ALA A 94 11.86 -15.42 -12.61
N ALA A 95 13.20 -15.38 -12.58
CA ALA A 95 14.05 -16.22 -13.41
C ALA A 95 13.87 -17.72 -13.09
N ALA A 96 13.76 -18.10 -11.81
CA ALA A 96 13.50 -19.48 -11.39
C ALA A 96 12.10 -19.98 -11.83
N LEU A 97 11.10 -19.09 -11.89
CA LEU A 97 9.77 -19.39 -12.42
C LEU A 97 9.75 -19.54 -13.95
N GLY A 98 10.71 -18.93 -14.64
CA GLY A 98 10.97 -19.06 -16.08
C GLY A 98 9.85 -18.52 -16.96
N GLU A 99 9.48 -19.26 -18.01
CA GLU A 99 8.47 -18.88 -19.00
C GLU A 99 7.05 -18.64 -18.43
N ARG A 100 6.84 -18.99 -17.15
CA ARG A 100 5.59 -18.68 -16.43
C ARG A 100 5.42 -17.18 -16.21
N VAL A 101 6.49 -16.40 -16.16
CA VAL A 101 6.43 -14.94 -15.97
C VAL A 101 6.46 -14.24 -17.32
N ARG A 102 5.35 -13.62 -17.68
CA ARG A 102 5.17 -12.87 -18.93
C ARG A 102 5.21 -11.38 -18.64
N LEU A 103 6.34 -10.77 -18.97
CA LEU A 103 6.57 -9.33 -18.90
C LEU A 103 5.88 -8.62 -20.09
N ASN A 104 5.78 -7.29 -20.04
CA ASN A 104 5.15 -6.45 -21.06
C ASN A 104 3.75 -6.94 -21.49
N THR A 105 3.00 -7.45 -20.51
CA THR A 105 1.68 -8.06 -20.69
C THR A 105 0.71 -7.47 -19.67
N GLU A 106 -0.04 -6.45 -20.09
CA GLU A 106 -1.02 -5.75 -19.27
C GLU A 106 -2.36 -6.50 -19.28
N VAL A 107 -2.92 -6.79 -18.11
CA VAL A 107 -4.31 -7.29 -18.01
C VAL A 107 -5.28 -6.13 -18.13
N VAL A 108 -6.19 -6.20 -19.10
CA VAL A 108 -7.15 -5.13 -19.42
C VAL A 108 -8.61 -5.55 -19.21
N GLY A 109 -8.85 -6.81 -18.84
CA GLY A 109 -10.18 -7.28 -18.49
C GLY A 109 -10.19 -8.71 -17.97
N VAL A 110 -11.01 -9.00 -16.97
CA VAL A 110 -11.29 -10.36 -16.48
C VAL A 110 -12.79 -10.60 -16.46
N THR A 111 -13.24 -11.74 -16.97
CA THR A 111 -14.66 -12.13 -16.97
C THR A 111 -14.81 -13.65 -16.98
N ARG A 112 -16.03 -14.17 -16.84
CA ARG A 112 -16.35 -15.58 -17.09
C ARG A 112 -16.63 -15.79 -18.57
N ARG A 113 -16.12 -16.89 -19.13
CA ARG A 113 -16.24 -17.16 -20.58
C ARG A 113 -17.71 -17.22 -21.00
N GLY A 114 -18.13 -16.25 -21.82
CA GLY A 114 -19.49 -16.18 -22.36
C GLY A 114 -20.57 -15.90 -21.33
N ARG A 115 -20.20 -15.35 -20.16
CA ARG A 115 -21.10 -15.01 -19.06
C ARG A 115 -20.72 -13.63 -18.54
N ASP A 116 -21.41 -12.61 -19.01
CA ASP A 116 -21.29 -11.28 -18.41
C ASP A 116 -21.77 -11.31 -16.95
N ARG A 117 -21.52 -10.23 -16.21
CA ARG A 117 -21.76 -10.14 -14.77
C ARG A 117 -23.19 -10.49 -14.34
N VAL A 118 -24.19 -10.24 -15.17
CA VAL A 118 -25.61 -10.45 -14.78
C VAL A 118 -26.09 -11.88 -15.02
N VAL A 119 -25.40 -12.68 -15.84
CA VAL A 119 -25.81 -14.07 -16.11
C VAL A 119 -25.42 -14.99 -14.96
N ASP A 120 -26.43 -15.61 -14.33
CA ASP A 120 -26.24 -16.62 -13.29
C ASP A 120 -26.01 -18.03 -13.84
N ALA A 121 -26.72 -18.40 -14.91
CA ALA A 121 -26.75 -19.76 -15.44
C ALA A 121 -25.35 -20.27 -15.83
N ASP A 122 -24.94 -21.37 -15.17
CA ASP A 122 -23.66 -22.08 -15.33
C ASP A 122 -22.42 -21.18 -15.20
N ARG A 123 -22.53 -20.00 -14.54
CA ARG A 123 -21.44 -19.02 -14.47
C ARG A 123 -20.21 -19.60 -13.79
N GLU A 124 -20.40 -20.25 -12.65
CA GLU A 124 -19.32 -20.80 -11.83
C GLU A 124 -18.54 -21.92 -12.53
N ASP A 125 -19.22 -22.66 -13.42
CA ASP A 125 -18.65 -23.76 -14.19
C ASP A 125 -17.83 -23.29 -15.41
N GLN A 126 -17.94 -22.02 -15.81
CA GLN A 126 -17.16 -21.48 -16.91
C GLN A 126 -15.76 -21.05 -16.45
N PRO A 127 -14.70 -21.30 -17.25
CA PRO A 127 -13.39 -20.74 -16.95
C PRO A 127 -13.40 -19.21 -17.07
N PHE A 128 -12.42 -18.58 -16.43
CA PHE A 128 -12.14 -17.17 -16.64
C PHE A 128 -11.58 -16.93 -18.03
N THR A 129 -11.98 -15.82 -18.64
CA THR A 129 -11.31 -15.19 -19.78
C THR A 129 -10.56 -13.98 -19.27
N VAL A 130 -9.23 -13.98 -19.43
CA VAL A 130 -8.36 -12.85 -19.12
C VAL A 130 -7.95 -12.21 -20.45
N ARG A 131 -8.34 -10.94 -20.66
CA ARG A 131 -7.91 -10.14 -21.80
C ARG A 131 -6.63 -9.42 -21.43
N VAL A 132 -5.63 -9.53 -22.30
CA VAL A 132 -4.35 -8.86 -22.09
C VAL A 132 -3.94 -8.08 -23.33
N ARG A 133 -3.21 -6.99 -23.10
CA ARG A 133 -2.54 -6.19 -24.12
C ARG A 133 -1.05 -6.46 -24.04
N THR A 134 -0.48 -6.85 -25.18
CA THR A 134 0.96 -7.11 -25.33
C THR A 134 1.55 -6.16 -26.36
N VAL A 135 2.87 -6.14 -26.48
CA VAL A 135 3.57 -5.44 -27.57
C VAL A 135 3.18 -5.93 -28.98
N LYS A 136 2.57 -7.13 -29.10
CA LYS A 136 2.11 -7.72 -30.36
C LYS A 136 0.61 -7.49 -30.62
N GLY A 137 -0.11 -6.89 -29.69
CA GLY A 137 -1.57 -6.69 -29.75
C GLY A 137 -2.32 -7.37 -28.60
N GLU A 138 -3.64 -7.40 -28.71
CA GLU A 138 -4.54 -7.98 -27.70
C GLU A 138 -4.73 -9.49 -27.90
N GLU A 139 -4.75 -10.24 -26.80
CA GLU A 139 -5.01 -11.68 -26.79
C GLU A 139 -5.96 -12.07 -25.63
N ARG A 140 -6.45 -13.31 -25.66
CA ARG A 140 -7.33 -13.87 -24.62
C ARG A 140 -6.70 -15.13 -24.05
N LEU A 141 -6.62 -15.20 -22.72
CA LEU A 141 -6.17 -16.37 -21.98
C LEU A 141 -7.35 -16.99 -21.24
N SER A 142 -7.37 -18.33 -21.16
CA SER A 142 -8.33 -19.07 -20.35
C SER A 142 -7.67 -19.49 -19.04
N ALA A 143 -8.34 -19.27 -17.91
CA ALA A 143 -7.82 -19.61 -16.59
C ALA A 143 -8.87 -20.35 -15.75
N ARG A 144 -8.42 -21.28 -14.90
CA ARG A 144 -9.30 -21.93 -13.92
C ARG A 144 -9.53 -21.09 -12.67
N ALA A 145 -8.60 -20.20 -12.36
CA ALA A 145 -8.63 -19.29 -11.22
C ALA A 145 -7.78 -18.06 -11.55
N VAL A 146 -8.04 -16.94 -10.87
CA VAL A 146 -7.31 -15.69 -11.02
C VAL A 146 -6.93 -15.16 -9.64
N VAL A 147 -5.66 -14.82 -9.45
CA VAL A 147 -5.15 -14.11 -8.27
C VAL A 147 -4.69 -12.73 -8.71
N ASP A 148 -5.45 -11.70 -8.36
CA ASP A 148 -5.08 -10.32 -8.64
C ASP A 148 -4.19 -9.77 -7.53
N ALA A 149 -2.88 -9.72 -7.81
CA ALA A 149 -1.85 -9.14 -6.96
C ALA A 149 -1.28 -7.84 -7.59
N SER A 150 -2.07 -7.12 -8.39
CA SER A 150 -1.61 -5.92 -9.13
C SER A 150 -1.24 -4.73 -8.24
N GLY A 151 -1.54 -4.80 -6.93
CA GLY A 151 -1.32 -3.73 -5.97
C GLY A 151 -2.11 -2.45 -6.28
N THR A 152 -1.66 -1.34 -5.68
CA THR A 152 -2.30 -0.01 -5.77
C THR A 152 -1.39 1.06 -6.38
N TRP A 153 -0.12 0.75 -6.63
CA TRP A 153 0.93 1.71 -7.03
C TRP A 153 0.59 2.51 -8.30
N GLY A 154 -0.14 1.89 -9.24
CA GLY A 154 -0.54 2.52 -10.51
C GLY A 154 -1.55 3.67 -10.35
N THR A 155 -2.17 3.83 -9.19
CA THR A 155 -3.25 4.81 -8.98
C THR A 155 -3.00 5.60 -7.70
N PRO A 156 -2.18 6.67 -7.76
CA PRO A 156 -1.98 7.54 -6.60
C PRO A 156 -3.29 8.23 -6.20
N ASN A 157 -3.41 8.56 -4.91
CA ASN A 157 -4.44 9.48 -4.46
C ASN A 157 -4.11 10.89 -4.96
N PRO A 158 -5.14 11.68 -5.30
CA PRO A 158 -4.93 13.06 -5.77
C PRO A 158 -4.39 13.98 -4.68
N LEU A 159 -3.98 15.18 -5.09
CA LEU A 159 -3.58 16.27 -4.19
C LEU A 159 -4.76 16.84 -3.40
N GLY A 160 -5.98 16.81 -3.96
CA GLY A 160 -7.16 17.41 -3.35
C GLY A 160 -7.56 16.75 -2.02
N GLY A 161 -7.93 17.58 -1.05
CA GLY A 161 -8.24 17.19 0.34
C GLY A 161 -9.44 16.25 0.49
N ASP A 162 -10.35 16.26 -0.48
CA ASP A 162 -11.61 15.51 -0.49
C ASP A 162 -11.53 14.21 -1.30
N GLY A 163 -10.32 13.81 -1.73
CA GLY A 163 -10.10 12.57 -2.48
C GLY A 163 -10.39 12.66 -3.98
N LEU A 164 -10.62 13.88 -4.48
CA LEU A 164 -10.67 14.24 -5.91
C LEU A 164 -9.41 15.02 -6.30
N PRO A 165 -9.03 15.05 -7.60
CA PRO A 165 -8.00 15.97 -8.09
C PRO A 165 -8.31 17.41 -7.65
N ALA A 166 -7.31 18.11 -7.14
CA ALA A 166 -7.42 19.54 -6.90
C ALA A 166 -7.67 20.25 -8.23
N LEU A 167 -8.42 21.35 -8.21
CA LEU A 167 -8.62 22.15 -9.41
C LEU A 167 -7.24 22.59 -9.96
N GLY A 168 -7.00 22.35 -11.26
CA GLY A 168 -5.71 22.64 -11.90
C GLY A 168 -4.63 21.55 -11.76
N GLU A 169 -4.84 20.49 -10.97
CA GLU A 169 -3.85 19.41 -10.75
C GLU A 169 -3.44 18.73 -12.06
N GLU A 170 -4.41 18.33 -12.88
CA GLU A 170 -4.13 17.66 -14.17
C GLU A 170 -3.37 18.57 -15.14
N ALA A 171 -3.73 19.86 -15.19
CA ALA A 171 -3.08 20.83 -16.08
C ALA A 171 -1.63 21.14 -15.68
N LEU A 172 -1.27 20.90 -14.42
CA LEU A 172 0.05 21.19 -13.85
C LEU A 172 0.81 19.90 -13.46
N ALA A 173 0.38 18.75 -13.95
CA ALA A 173 0.92 17.43 -13.60
C ALA A 173 2.44 17.31 -13.81
N GLU A 174 3.02 18.03 -14.78
CA GLU A 174 4.47 18.02 -15.00
C GLU A 174 5.28 18.51 -13.79
N ARG A 175 4.68 19.34 -12.93
CA ARG A 175 5.29 19.93 -11.72
C ARG A 175 4.75 19.33 -10.41
N ILE A 176 3.95 18.27 -10.51
CA ILE A 176 3.34 17.57 -9.37
C ILE A 176 3.76 16.09 -9.43
N ALA A 177 4.60 15.68 -8.49
CA ALA A 177 5.05 14.29 -8.37
C ALA A 177 4.24 13.56 -7.27
N HIS A 178 3.92 12.29 -7.49
CA HIS A 178 3.27 11.44 -6.49
C HIS A 178 4.21 10.36 -5.94
N ARG A 179 5.52 10.63 -5.94
CA ARG A 179 6.60 9.68 -5.63
C ARG A 179 7.63 10.35 -4.74
N VAL A 180 8.30 9.55 -3.91
CA VAL A 180 9.41 10.04 -3.08
C VAL A 180 10.55 10.45 -4.03
N PRO A 181 11.07 11.69 -3.93
CA PRO A 181 12.21 12.14 -4.70
C PRO A 181 13.47 11.34 -4.38
N ASP A 182 14.31 11.11 -5.39
CA ASP A 182 15.66 10.56 -5.23
C ASP A 182 16.71 11.61 -5.61
N PRO A 183 17.20 12.44 -4.67
CA PRO A 183 18.23 13.44 -4.96
C PRO A 183 19.57 12.87 -5.45
N ALA A 184 19.79 11.55 -5.38
CA ALA A 184 20.96 10.90 -5.96
C ALA A 184 20.82 10.70 -7.48
N ASP A 185 19.59 10.65 -8.01
CA ASP A 185 19.32 10.69 -9.44
C ASP A 185 19.56 12.10 -10.00
N PRO A 186 20.41 12.29 -11.03
CA PRO A 186 20.71 13.60 -11.59
C PRO A 186 19.48 14.38 -12.06
N ALA A 187 18.46 13.70 -12.60
CA ALA A 187 17.26 14.38 -13.10
C ALA A 187 16.39 14.88 -11.93
N ALA A 188 16.15 14.06 -10.92
CA ALA A 188 15.49 14.48 -9.69
C ALA A 188 16.30 15.58 -8.97
N ARG A 189 17.63 15.46 -8.87
CA ARG A 189 18.47 16.51 -8.29
C ARG A 189 18.29 17.85 -9.02
N ALA A 190 18.35 17.85 -10.34
CA ALA A 190 18.13 19.06 -11.15
C ALA A 190 16.72 19.66 -10.99
N ARG A 191 15.72 18.81 -10.70
CA ARG A 191 14.34 19.22 -10.49
C ARG A 191 14.10 19.91 -9.15
N TYR A 192 14.85 19.56 -8.08
CA TYR A 192 14.59 20.04 -6.72
C TYR A 192 15.70 20.94 -6.13
N ALA A 193 16.93 20.85 -6.63
CA ALA A 193 18.05 21.63 -6.09
C ALA A 193 17.87 23.14 -6.32
N GLY A 194 18.13 23.94 -5.29
CA GLY A 194 17.99 25.40 -5.34
C GLY A 194 16.55 25.90 -5.50
N ARG A 195 15.55 25.04 -5.22
CA ARG A 195 14.13 25.32 -5.42
C ARG A 195 13.33 25.14 -4.14
N THR A 196 12.13 25.72 -4.11
CA THR A 196 11.16 25.52 -3.03
C THR A 196 10.18 24.42 -3.39
N THR A 197 10.12 23.35 -2.60
CA THR A 197 9.25 22.18 -2.86
C THR A 197 8.19 22.04 -1.77
N ALA A 198 6.91 21.96 -2.14
CA ALA A 198 5.84 21.60 -1.21
C ALA A 198 5.68 20.07 -1.14
N VAL A 199 5.85 19.49 0.05
CA VAL A 199 5.59 18.08 0.32
C VAL A 199 4.24 17.97 1.02
N VAL A 200 3.28 17.33 0.38
CA VAL A 200 1.90 17.22 0.89
C VAL A 200 1.64 15.81 1.37
N GLY A 201 1.26 15.66 2.64
CA GLY A 201 1.00 14.36 3.26
C GLY A 201 1.77 14.16 4.56
N ARG A 202 1.37 13.14 5.34
CA ARG A 202 1.91 12.89 6.70
C ARG A 202 2.49 11.49 6.91
N GLY A 203 2.37 10.60 5.94
CA GLY A 203 2.81 9.22 6.07
C GLY A 203 4.32 9.07 6.00
N HIS A 204 4.83 7.85 6.18
CA HIS A 204 6.27 7.55 6.12
C HIS A 204 6.91 8.02 4.80
N SER A 205 6.21 7.90 3.67
CA SER A 205 6.69 8.44 2.39
C SER A 205 6.98 9.94 2.45
N ALA A 206 6.11 10.72 3.12
CA ALA A 206 6.33 12.15 3.30
C ALA A 206 7.57 12.42 4.14
N LEU A 207 7.73 11.73 5.27
CA LEU A 207 8.93 11.86 6.11
C LEU A 207 10.22 11.50 5.34
N THR A 208 10.20 10.42 4.55
CA THR A 208 11.34 10.05 3.70
C THR A 208 11.66 11.13 2.68
N ALA A 209 10.66 11.73 2.03
CA ALA A 209 10.85 12.83 1.10
C ALA A 209 11.40 14.09 1.78
N LEU A 210 10.90 14.43 2.98
CA LEU A 210 11.41 15.56 3.77
C LEU A 210 12.89 15.39 4.09
N LEU A 211 13.30 14.19 4.51
CA LEU A 211 14.71 13.90 4.80
C LEU A 211 15.60 13.98 3.56
N ALA A 212 15.15 13.41 2.44
CA ALA A 212 15.90 13.46 1.19
C ALA A 212 16.10 14.91 0.71
N LEU A 213 15.05 15.73 0.77
CA LEU A 213 15.11 17.12 0.35
C LEU A 213 15.84 18.02 1.36
N ALA A 214 15.77 17.72 2.66
CA ALA A 214 16.53 18.43 3.68
C ALA A 214 18.04 18.18 3.53
N ALA A 215 18.45 16.94 3.27
CA ALA A 215 19.85 16.62 2.95
C ALA A 215 20.32 17.36 1.69
N LEU A 216 19.49 17.42 0.64
CA LEU A 216 19.79 18.23 -0.54
C LEU A 216 19.95 19.72 -0.21
N ALA A 217 19.20 20.24 0.75
CA ALA A 217 19.28 21.64 1.18
C ALA A 217 20.53 21.97 2.02
N GLU A 218 21.15 20.98 2.64
CA GLU A 218 22.47 21.12 3.26
C GLU A 218 23.58 21.23 2.19
N GLU A 219 23.41 20.58 1.04
CA GLU A 219 24.38 20.58 -0.06
C GLU A 219 24.22 21.75 -1.03
N VAL A 220 22.98 22.18 -1.30
CA VAL A 220 22.67 23.20 -2.30
C VAL A 220 21.90 24.35 -1.63
N PRO A 221 22.52 25.54 -1.51
CA PRO A 221 21.85 26.74 -1.01
C PRO A 221 20.53 27.03 -1.72
N ASP A 222 19.61 27.71 -1.02
CA ASP A 222 18.29 28.10 -1.51
C ASP A 222 17.30 26.96 -1.79
N THR A 223 17.70 25.70 -1.60
CA THR A 223 16.75 24.59 -1.53
C THR A 223 15.90 24.73 -0.26
N ARG A 224 14.58 24.76 -0.42
CA ARG A 224 13.62 24.94 0.68
C ARG A 224 12.52 23.90 0.59
N VAL A 225 12.04 23.44 1.74
CA VAL A 225 10.94 22.48 1.81
C VAL A 225 9.79 23.08 2.59
N VAL A 226 8.58 22.94 2.07
CA VAL A 226 7.34 23.29 2.78
C VAL A 226 6.56 22.00 3.02
N TRP A 227 6.43 21.60 4.28
CA TRP A 227 5.64 20.44 4.66
C TRP A 227 4.19 20.85 4.90
N VAL A 228 3.28 20.38 4.05
CA VAL A 228 1.86 20.73 4.07
C VAL A 228 1.04 19.58 4.67
N LEU A 229 0.39 19.88 5.79
CA LEU A 229 -0.39 18.96 6.59
C LEU A 229 -1.87 19.35 6.61
N ARG A 230 -2.72 18.36 6.37
CA ARG A 230 -4.18 18.53 6.43
C ARG A 230 -4.69 18.85 7.83
N ARG A 231 -4.06 18.28 8.86
CA ARG A 231 -4.47 18.44 10.27
C ARG A 231 -3.91 19.71 10.86
N GLY A 232 -4.59 20.27 11.86
CA GLY A 232 -4.21 21.51 12.55
C GLY A 232 -2.87 21.44 13.31
N GLY A 233 -2.38 20.24 13.63
CA GLY A 233 -1.10 20.01 14.31
C GLY A 233 -0.25 18.94 13.63
N VAL A 234 1.02 18.89 14.01
CA VAL A 234 1.94 17.83 13.60
C VAL A 234 1.63 16.52 14.33
N GLY A 235 1.19 16.59 15.60
CA GLY A 235 0.78 15.43 16.39
C GLY A 235 1.76 14.27 16.33
N ASP A 236 1.24 13.07 16.10
CA ASP A 236 1.96 11.82 15.89
C ASP A 236 2.55 11.65 14.47
N ALA A 237 2.60 12.70 13.63
CA ALA A 237 3.13 12.58 12.26
C ALA A 237 4.61 12.18 12.20
N PHE A 238 5.37 12.36 13.28
CA PHE A 238 6.74 11.83 13.40
C PHE A 238 6.78 10.37 13.89
N GLY A 239 5.64 9.70 14.11
CA GLY A 239 5.59 8.35 14.67
C GLY A 239 5.92 8.29 16.16
N GLY A 240 6.22 7.08 16.65
CA GLY A 240 6.44 6.82 18.09
C GLY A 240 7.82 7.23 18.62
N GLY A 241 8.74 7.72 17.78
CA GLY A 241 10.11 8.02 18.17
C GLY A 241 10.83 6.80 18.75
N GLU A 242 11.48 6.94 19.91
CA GLU A 242 12.12 5.80 20.61
C GLU A 242 11.12 4.76 21.13
N ALA A 243 9.85 5.14 21.29
CA ALA A 243 8.76 4.23 21.64
C ALA A 243 8.16 3.51 20.41
N ASP A 244 8.69 3.79 19.22
CA ASP A 244 8.29 3.08 18.00
C ASP A 244 8.85 1.66 18.01
N GLN A 245 7.95 0.68 18.03
CA GLN A 245 8.32 -0.73 18.11
C GLN A 245 8.96 -1.29 16.83
N LEU A 246 9.05 -0.48 15.75
CA LEU A 246 10.01 -0.67 14.64
C LEU A 246 11.11 0.39 14.74
N PRO A 247 12.31 0.05 15.25
CA PRO A 247 13.37 1.03 15.52
C PRO A 247 13.74 1.90 14.30
N ALA A 248 13.77 1.32 13.10
CA ALA A 248 14.07 2.04 11.87
C ALA A 248 13.02 3.12 11.52
N ARG A 249 11.75 2.90 11.91
CA ARG A 249 10.65 3.85 11.70
C ARG A 249 10.67 4.97 12.74
N GLY A 250 10.92 4.62 13.99
CA GLY A 250 11.18 5.59 15.06
C GLY A 250 12.34 6.52 14.72
N ALA A 251 13.43 5.96 14.21
CA ALA A 251 14.59 6.71 13.74
C ALA A 251 14.24 7.70 12.61
N LEU A 252 13.41 7.30 11.65
CA LEU A 252 12.92 8.18 10.58
C LEU A 252 12.19 9.41 11.16
N GLY A 253 11.32 9.17 12.14
CA GLY A 253 10.59 10.22 12.86
C GLY A 253 11.50 11.23 13.55
N VAL A 254 12.49 10.72 14.29
CA VAL A 254 13.48 11.54 15.00
C VAL A 254 14.32 12.37 14.02
N GLN A 255 14.75 11.76 12.91
CA GLN A 255 15.51 12.46 11.87
C GLN A 255 14.65 13.55 11.22
N ALA A 256 13.40 13.26 10.90
CA ALA A 256 12.51 14.23 10.26
C ALA A 256 12.24 15.43 11.18
N ARG A 257 12.11 15.20 12.49
CA ARG A 257 12.02 16.28 13.48
C ARG A 257 13.27 17.17 13.47
N LYS A 258 14.46 16.58 13.49
CA LYS A 258 15.73 17.32 13.40
C LYS A 258 15.83 18.16 12.12
N ALA A 259 15.33 17.66 10.99
CA ALA A 259 15.30 18.39 9.73
C ALA A 259 14.32 19.59 9.74
N VAL A 260 13.24 19.51 10.52
CA VAL A 260 12.37 20.66 10.79
C VAL A 260 13.07 21.65 11.70
N ASP A 261 13.68 21.18 12.78
CA ASP A 261 14.34 22.02 13.77
C ASP A 261 15.58 22.75 13.21
N SER A 262 16.23 22.20 12.17
CA SER A 262 17.35 22.85 11.47
C SER A 262 16.92 24.01 10.56
N GLY A 263 15.61 24.23 10.36
CA GLY A 263 15.06 25.36 9.62
C GLY A 263 15.01 25.20 8.10
N HIS A 264 15.39 24.02 7.57
CA HIS A 264 15.27 23.71 6.15
C HIS A 264 13.83 23.36 5.73
N VAL A 265 13.00 22.94 6.68
CA VAL A 265 11.59 22.56 6.46
C VAL A 265 10.66 23.52 7.20
N ARG A 266 9.81 24.24 6.46
CA ARG A 266 8.70 25.03 7.02
C ARG A 266 7.44 24.17 7.08
N VAL A 267 6.77 24.13 8.23
CA VAL A 267 5.52 23.37 8.40
C VAL A 267 4.30 24.27 8.22
N VAL A 268 3.30 23.78 7.48
CA VAL A 268 1.99 24.41 7.28
C VAL A 268 0.91 23.41 7.65
N THR A 269 0.09 23.74 8.63
CA THR A 269 -0.96 22.86 9.16
C THR A 269 -2.37 23.35 8.79
N GLY A 270 -3.34 22.47 9.00
CA GLY A 270 -4.75 22.70 8.72
C GLY A 270 -5.04 22.93 7.24
N PHE A 271 -4.16 22.49 6.33
CA PHE A 271 -4.21 22.87 4.92
C PHE A 271 -4.83 21.74 4.08
N ARG A 272 -6.11 21.89 3.72
CA ARG A 272 -6.86 20.99 2.84
C ARG A 272 -6.81 21.55 1.42
N SER A 273 -5.86 21.08 0.59
CA SER A 273 -5.70 21.57 -0.78
C SER A 273 -6.98 21.39 -1.60
N ALA A 274 -7.48 22.47 -2.20
CA ALA A 274 -8.65 22.47 -3.07
C ALA A 274 -8.27 22.83 -4.53
N GLU A 275 -7.25 23.66 -4.71
CA GLU A 275 -6.80 24.13 -6.02
C GLU A 275 -5.28 24.31 -6.06
N VAL A 276 -4.71 24.15 -7.25
CA VAL A 276 -3.33 24.52 -7.57
C VAL A 276 -3.32 25.42 -8.81
N ARG A 277 -2.69 26.59 -8.67
CA ARG A 277 -2.62 27.62 -9.73
C ARG A 277 -1.18 27.85 -10.16
N ALA A 278 -0.98 28.24 -11.41
CA ALA A 278 0.27 28.85 -11.85
C ALA A 278 0.23 30.37 -11.60
N ARG A 279 1.25 30.91 -10.94
CA ARG A 279 1.47 32.36 -10.75
C ARG A 279 2.95 32.65 -10.95
N ASP A 280 3.27 33.52 -11.91
CA ASP A 280 4.64 33.97 -12.22
C ASP A 280 5.65 32.81 -12.40
N GLY A 281 5.23 31.74 -13.09
CA GLY A 281 6.08 30.57 -13.32
C GLY A 281 6.27 29.67 -12.10
N ARG A 282 5.52 29.87 -11.02
CA ARG A 282 5.48 29.04 -9.81
C ARG A 282 4.07 28.50 -9.53
N LEU A 283 3.97 27.59 -8.58
CA LEU A 283 2.74 26.96 -8.15
C LEU A 283 2.25 27.60 -6.84
N VAL A 284 0.95 27.87 -6.76
CA VAL A 284 0.28 28.34 -5.55
C VAL A 284 -0.79 27.32 -5.20
N LEU A 285 -0.65 26.67 -4.04
CA LEU A 285 -1.67 25.79 -3.49
C LEU A 285 -2.69 26.66 -2.76
N VAL A 286 -3.96 26.37 -2.94
CA VAL A 286 -5.07 27.07 -2.28
C VAL A 286 -5.85 26.04 -1.46
N ALA A 287 -6.05 26.34 -0.18
CA ALA A 287 -6.87 25.53 0.71
C ALA A 287 -8.37 25.74 0.45
N ASP A 288 -9.20 24.81 0.91
CA ASP A 288 -10.67 24.90 0.89
C ASP A 288 -11.22 26.16 1.60
N ASP A 289 -10.53 26.65 2.62
CA ASP A 289 -10.83 27.90 3.33
C ASP A 289 -10.30 29.17 2.63
N GLY A 290 -9.69 29.03 1.45
CA GLY A 290 -9.18 30.14 0.65
C GLY A 290 -7.77 30.62 1.01
N ARG A 291 -7.11 30.04 2.03
CA ARG A 291 -5.70 30.36 2.31
C ARG A 291 -4.80 29.92 1.16
N GLU A 292 -3.95 30.83 0.70
CA GLU A 292 -2.91 30.54 -0.28
C GLU A 292 -1.58 30.21 0.40
N LEU A 293 -0.87 29.22 -0.13
CA LEU A 293 0.52 28.99 0.20
C LEU A 293 1.41 30.01 -0.54
N GLU A 294 2.55 30.36 0.05
CA GLU A 294 3.62 31.04 -0.69
C GLU A 294 3.99 30.28 -1.97
N PRO A 295 4.29 30.97 -3.09
CA PRO A 295 4.60 30.30 -4.36
C PRO A 295 5.79 29.32 -4.24
N VAL A 296 5.58 28.08 -4.69
CA VAL A 296 6.58 26.99 -4.73
C VAL A 296 6.94 26.60 -6.16
N ASP A 297 8.08 25.95 -6.34
CA ASP A 297 8.54 25.50 -7.67
C ASP A 297 8.01 24.11 -8.02
N GLU A 298 7.85 23.23 -7.04
CA GLU A 298 7.47 21.84 -7.25
C GLU A 298 6.52 21.38 -6.13
N VAL A 299 5.65 20.42 -6.44
CA VAL A 299 4.79 19.75 -5.47
C VAL A 299 5.06 18.26 -5.48
N VAL A 300 5.17 17.69 -4.28
CA VAL A 300 5.30 16.24 -4.06
C VAL A 300 4.11 15.79 -3.22
N ALA A 301 3.08 15.24 -3.87
CA ALA A 301 1.84 14.79 -3.28
C ALA A 301 1.93 13.32 -2.84
N LEU A 302 2.20 13.10 -1.55
CA LEU A 302 2.38 11.79 -0.91
C LEU A 302 1.14 11.45 -0.07
N THR A 303 -0.01 11.47 -0.74
CA THR A 303 -1.35 11.30 -0.15
C THR A 303 -1.85 9.85 -0.21
N GLY A 304 -0.97 8.90 -0.54
CA GLY A 304 -1.26 7.47 -0.60
C GLY A 304 -1.73 7.00 -1.98
N PHE A 305 -2.29 5.79 -2.03
CA PHE A 305 -2.68 5.08 -3.25
C PHE A 305 -4.01 4.37 -3.06
N ARG A 306 -4.63 3.92 -4.17
CA ARG A 306 -5.90 3.18 -4.18
C ARG A 306 -5.90 2.09 -5.25
N PRO A 307 -6.75 1.04 -5.15
CA PRO A 307 -6.81 -0.01 -6.16
C PRO A 307 -7.51 0.48 -7.44
N ASP A 308 -7.00 0.07 -8.60
CA ASP A 308 -7.74 0.15 -9.86
C ASP A 308 -8.58 -1.10 -10.07
N LEU A 309 -9.91 -0.98 -10.04
CA LEU A 309 -10.85 -2.08 -10.22
C LEU A 309 -11.52 -2.08 -11.60
N SER A 310 -11.15 -1.15 -12.49
CA SER A 310 -11.87 -0.90 -13.76
C SER A 310 -11.92 -2.13 -14.67
N PHE A 311 -10.81 -2.87 -14.77
CA PHE A 311 -10.70 -4.09 -15.57
C PHE A 311 -11.42 -5.31 -14.96
N LEU A 312 -11.97 -5.17 -13.75
CA LEU A 312 -12.73 -6.20 -13.03
C LEU A 312 -14.24 -5.92 -13.04
N SER A 313 -14.72 -4.99 -13.88
CA SER A 313 -16.14 -4.60 -13.96
C SER A 313 -17.12 -5.77 -14.15
N GLU A 314 -16.66 -6.85 -14.81
CA GLU A 314 -17.43 -8.07 -15.08
C GLU A 314 -17.31 -9.17 -14.01
N ILE A 315 -16.53 -8.92 -12.95
CA ILE A 315 -16.32 -9.85 -11.83
C ILE A 315 -17.27 -9.51 -10.68
N ARG A 316 -17.87 -10.55 -10.09
CA ARG A 316 -18.73 -10.42 -8.90
C ARG A 316 -17.88 -10.30 -7.63
N LEU A 317 -17.32 -9.12 -7.42
CA LEU A 317 -16.58 -8.76 -6.21
C LEU A 317 -17.55 -8.42 -5.06
N SER A 318 -17.18 -8.81 -3.85
CA SER A 318 -17.81 -8.33 -2.61
C SER A 318 -16.81 -7.44 -1.89
N LEU A 319 -17.05 -6.13 -1.94
CA LEU A 319 -16.15 -5.11 -1.40
C LEU A 319 -16.88 -4.19 -0.43
N ASP A 320 -16.19 -3.81 0.64
CA ASP A 320 -16.60 -2.75 1.54
C ASP A 320 -16.67 -1.40 0.78
N PRO A 321 -17.76 -0.61 0.94
CA PRO A 321 -17.98 0.61 0.18
C PRO A 321 -17.00 1.74 0.52
N VAL A 322 -16.33 1.69 1.67
CA VAL A 322 -15.41 2.74 2.14
C VAL A 322 -13.98 2.38 1.75
N LEU A 323 -13.49 1.22 2.20
CA LEU A 323 -12.12 0.79 2.01
C LEU A 323 -11.88 0.21 0.62
N GLN A 324 -12.91 -0.29 -0.06
CA GLN A 324 -12.79 -1.07 -1.30
C GLN A 324 -11.92 -2.34 -1.11
N ALA A 325 -11.94 -2.90 0.10
CA ALA A 325 -11.35 -4.19 0.47
C ALA A 325 -12.44 -5.28 0.52
N PRO A 326 -12.12 -6.59 0.47
CA PRO A 326 -13.08 -7.64 0.71
C PRO A 326 -13.87 -7.41 2.00
N VAL A 327 -15.19 -7.64 1.96
CA VAL A 327 -16.10 -7.29 3.08
C VAL A 327 -15.72 -7.95 4.41
N GLU A 328 -15.26 -9.20 4.38
CA GLU A 328 -14.83 -9.93 5.59
C GLU A 328 -13.47 -9.45 6.11
N LEU A 329 -12.63 -8.89 5.23
CA LEU A 329 -11.33 -8.34 5.60
C LEU A 329 -11.45 -6.92 6.15
N ALA A 330 -12.33 -6.09 5.59
CA ALA A 330 -12.41 -4.66 5.87
C ALA A 330 -12.45 -4.29 7.37
N PRO A 331 -13.26 -4.95 8.23
CA PRO A 331 -13.28 -4.66 9.66
C PRO A 331 -11.95 -4.94 10.36
N LEU A 332 -11.13 -5.86 9.84
CA LEU A 332 -9.86 -6.27 10.45
C LEU A 332 -8.70 -5.31 10.13
N ILE A 333 -8.87 -4.45 9.13
CA ILE A 333 -7.81 -3.58 8.59
C ILE A 333 -8.20 -2.10 8.57
N ASP A 334 -9.37 -1.73 9.10
CA ASP A 334 -9.85 -0.35 9.10
C ASP A 334 -8.86 0.56 9.85
N PRO A 335 -8.24 1.56 9.18
CA PRO A 335 -7.26 2.45 9.81
C PRO A 335 -7.83 3.38 10.89
N ASN A 336 -9.16 3.42 11.07
CA ASN A 336 -9.81 4.14 12.16
C ASN A 336 -9.84 3.33 13.46
N VAL A 337 -9.73 1.99 13.37
CA VAL A 337 -9.82 1.07 14.52
C VAL A 337 -8.50 0.36 14.75
N HIS A 338 -7.87 -0.07 13.67
CA HIS A 338 -6.69 -0.94 13.67
C HIS A 338 -5.44 -0.21 13.22
N SER A 339 -4.33 -0.69 13.77
CA SER A 339 -3.00 -0.45 13.24
C SER A 339 -2.35 -1.73 12.74
N CYS A 340 -1.33 -1.61 11.88
CA CYS A 340 -0.60 -2.70 11.23
C CYS A 340 -0.24 -3.94 12.09
N GLY A 341 -0.07 -3.87 13.42
CA GLY A 341 0.17 -5.06 14.26
C GLY A 341 -0.96 -5.40 15.23
N THR A 342 -2.12 -4.77 15.06
CA THR A 342 -3.40 -5.30 15.56
C THR A 342 -4.14 -6.10 14.48
N VAL A 343 -3.64 -6.08 13.24
CA VAL A 343 -4.22 -6.82 12.13
C VAL A 343 -3.88 -8.30 12.28
N TYR A 344 -4.91 -9.12 12.46
CA TYR A 344 -4.77 -10.56 12.50
C TYR A 344 -4.33 -11.10 11.12
N PRO A 345 -3.42 -12.08 11.05
CA PRO A 345 -3.10 -12.72 9.78
C PRO A 345 -4.34 -13.37 9.18
N HIS A 346 -4.55 -13.18 7.88
CA HIS A 346 -5.78 -13.59 7.21
C HIS A 346 -5.44 -14.23 5.87
N GLY A 347 -6.37 -15.06 5.41
CA GLY A 347 -6.16 -15.94 4.27
C GLY A 347 -7.36 -15.92 3.33
N VAL A 348 -7.55 -17.03 2.62
CA VAL A 348 -8.59 -17.14 1.60
C VAL A 348 -10.00 -16.92 2.14
N ARG A 349 -10.23 -17.15 3.44
CA ARG A 349 -11.55 -16.98 4.07
C ARG A 349 -12.00 -15.53 3.99
N GLU A 350 -11.16 -14.59 4.42
CA GLU A 350 -11.44 -13.16 4.41
C GLU A 350 -11.33 -12.56 3.00
N LEU A 351 -10.58 -13.20 2.11
CA LEU A 351 -10.33 -12.75 0.73
C LEU A 351 -11.31 -13.32 -0.30
N SER A 352 -12.27 -14.13 0.12
CA SER A 352 -13.23 -14.77 -0.79
C SER A 352 -14.26 -13.77 -1.31
N HIS A 353 -14.66 -13.96 -2.57
CA HIS A 353 -15.70 -13.19 -3.23
C HIS A 353 -16.81 -14.13 -3.76
N PRO A 354 -18.00 -13.61 -4.09
CA PRO A 354 -19.03 -14.37 -4.79
C PRO A 354 -18.54 -14.98 -6.10
N GLU A 355 -17.59 -14.35 -6.78
CA GLU A 355 -16.93 -14.96 -7.94
C GLU A 355 -15.93 -16.05 -7.52
N THR A 356 -16.39 -17.30 -7.42
CA THR A 356 -15.58 -18.46 -7.01
C THR A 356 -14.29 -18.62 -7.84
N GLY A 357 -13.13 -18.70 -7.19
CA GLY A 357 -11.83 -18.86 -7.85
C GLY A 357 -11.20 -17.57 -8.37
N PHE A 358 -11.82 -16.40 -8.10
CA PHE A 358 -11.18 -15.10 -8.22
C PHE A 358 -10.80 -14.59 -6.82
N HIS A 359 -9.57 -14.10 -6.66
CA HIS A 359 -9.05 -13.60 -5.40
C HIS A 359 -8.28 -12.29 -5.59
N LEU A 360 -8.55 -11.30 -4.74
CA LEU A 360 -7.67 -10.14 -4.56
C LEU A 360 -6.61 -10.50 -3.51
N ALA A 361 -5.34 -10.19 -3.76
CA ALA A 361 -4.24 -10.49 -2.86
C ALA A 361 -3.23 -9.33 -2.74
N GLY A 362 -2.47 -9.34 -1.65
CA GLY A 362 -1.48 -8.32 -1.34
C GLY A 362 -2.12 -6.96 -1.07
N MET A 363 -1.38 -5.88 -1.35
CA MET A 363 -1.86 -4.50 -1.19
C MET A 363 -3.17 -4.23 -1.93
N LYS A 364 -3.47 -4.97 -3.01
CA LYS A 364 -4.74 -4.86 -3.72
C LYS A 364 -5.94 -5.18 -2.83
N SER A 365 -5.81 -6.24 -2.02
CA SER A 365 -6.87 -6.69 -1.10
C SER A 365 -7.16 -5.71 0.03
N TYR A 366 -6.19 -4.88 0.40
CA TYR A 366 -6.34 -3.89 1.46
C TYR A 366 -7.10 -2.63 1.02
N GLY A 367 -7.37 -2.50 -0.28
CA GLY A 367 -8.04 -1.34 -0.84
C GLY A 367 -7.32 -0.05 -0.48
N ARG A 368 -7.95 0.77 0.39
CA ARG A 368 -7.44 2.06 0.87
C ARG A 368 -6.75 2.00 2.23
N ALA A 369 -6.75 0.86 2.91
CA ALA A 369 -6.06 0.71 4.18
C ALA A 369 -4.53 0.73 3.98
N PRO A 370 -3.76 1.54 4.72
CA PRO A 370 -2.31 1.71 4.49
C PRO A 370 -1.43 0.71 5.24
N THR A 371 -2.01 -0.29 5.92
CA THR A 371 -1.36 -1.06 6.97
C THR A 371 -0.82 -2.43 6.53
N PHE A 372 -0.50 -2.58 5.25
CA PHE A 372 -0.10 -3.86 4.65
C PHE A 372 1.36 -4.24 4.93
N LEU A 373 1.60 -5.52 5.24
CA LEU A 373 2.93 -6.10 5.42
C LEU A 373 3.18 -7.20 4.39
N ALA A 374 4.43 -7.35 3.92
CA ALA A 374 4.81 -8.38 2.96
C ALA A 374 4.50 -9.80 3.47
N LEU A 375 4.81 -10.07 4.75
CA LEU A 375 4.49 -11.32 5.44
C LEU A 375 2.99 -11.67 5.37
N THR A 376 2.12 -10.70 5.61
CA THR A 376 0.67 -10.89 5.46
C THR A 376 0.35 -11.31 4.02
N GLY A 377 0.91 -10.65 3.02
CA GLY A 377 0.76 -11.03 1.61
C GLY A 377 1.19 -12.46 1.31
N TYR A 378 2.28 -12.93 1.90
CA TYR A 378 2.77 -14.30 1.72
C TYR A 378 1.82 -15.32 2.34
N GLU A 379 1.26 -15.02 3.51
CA GLU A 379 0.23 -15.86 4.13
C GLU A 379 -1.07 -15.91 3.31
N GLN A 380 -1.50 -14.77 2.77
CA GLN A 380 -2.67 -14.69 1.90
C GLN A 380 -2.53 -15.64 0.71
N VAL A 381 -1.41 -15.57 -0.01
CA VAL A 381 -1.21 -16.35 -1.24
C VAL A 381 -0.93 -17.83 -0.98
N ARG A 382 -0.31 -18.18 0.16
CA ARG A 382 -0.20 -19.57 0.64
C ARG A 382 -1.59 -20.18 0.86
N SER A 383 -2.45 -19.48 1.59
CA SER A 383 -3.83 -19.91 1.87
C SER A 383 -4.66 -20.01 0.59
N ILE A 384 -4.58 -19.03 -0.32
CA ILE A 384 -5.26 -19.05 -1.62
C ILE A 384 -4.78 -20.24 -2.47
N ALA A 385 -3.47 -20.47 -2.57
CA ALA A 385 -2.91 -21.57 -3.36
C ALA A 385 -3.36 -22.93 -2.82
N ALA A 386 -3.42 -23.11 -1.49
CA ALA A 386 -3.96 -24.31 -0.86
C ALA A 386 -5.44 -24.53 -1.23
N ARG A 387 -6.26 -23.47 -1.21
CA ARG A 387 -7.67 -23.54 -1.62
C ARG A 387 -7.83 -23.96 -3.07
N ILE A 388 -7.03 -23.39 -3.98
CA ILE A 388 -7.08 -23.72 -5.42
C ILE A 388 -6.61 -25.16 -5.69
N ALA A 389 -5.68 -25.67 -4.89
CA ALA A 389 -5.23 -27.06 -4.92
C ALA A 389 -6.27 -28.05 -4.37
N GLY A 390 -7.30 -27.57 -3.67
CA GLY A 390 -8.32 -28.39 -3.01
C GLY A 390 -7.93 -28.84 -1.59
N ASP A 391 -6.84 -28.31 -1.04
CA ASP A 391 -6.45 -28.53 0.36
C ASP A 391 -7.15 -27.50 1.25
N HIS A 392 -8.43 -27.75 1.54
CA HIS A 392 -9.24 -26.87 2.38
C HIS A 392 -8.69 -26.75 3.80
N ALA A 393 -8.14 -27.83 4.36
CA ALA A 393 -7.58 -27.81 5.70
C ALA A 393 -6.35 -26.89 5.80
N ALA A 394 -5.44 -26.93 4.81
CA ALA A 394 -4.31 -26.00 4.78
C ALA A 394 -4.71 -24.58 4.43
N ALA A 395 -5.75 -24.40 3.62
CA ALA A 395 -6.27 -23.09 3.29
C ALA A 395 -6.85 -22.37 4.52
N ASP A 396 -7.55 -23.10 5.40
CA ASP A 396 -8.23 -22.52 6.56
C ASP A 396 -7.32 -22.34 7.79
N ARG A 397 -6.12 -22.94 7.79
CA ARG A 397 -5.10 -22.66 8.81
C ARG A 397 -4.42 -21.33 8.52
N VAL A 398 -4.22 -20.54 9.57
CA VAL A 398 -3.32 -19.40 9.58
C VAL A 398 -1.94 -19.88 10.05
N GLU A 399 -0.94 -19.79 9.19
CA GLU A 399 0.43 -20.28 9.47
C GLU A 399 1.42 -19.14 9.79
N LEU A 400 1.02 -17.89 9.59
CA LEU A 400 1.81 -16.72 9.96
C LEU A 400 1.71 -16.43 11.46
N THR A 401 2.86 -16.43 12.13
CA THR A 401 3.00 -15.84 13.47
C THR A 401 3.62 -14.46 13.31
N LEU A 402 2.85 -13.41 13.57
CA LEU A 402 3.41 -12.05 13.65
C LEU A 402 4.14 -11.89 14.99
N PRO A 403 5.27 -11.16 15.05
CA PRO A 403 5.84 -10.74 16.31
C PRO A 403 4.78 -9.98 17.13
N GLU A 404 4.76 -10.16 18.47
CA GLU A 404 3.78 -9.52 19.37
C GLU A 404 3.83 -7.97 19.37
N THR A 405 4.79 -7.37 18.68
CA THR A 405 4.98 -5.92 18.62
C THR A 405 4.00 -5.27 17.64
N GLY A 406 2.92 -4.72 18.19
CA GLY A 406 1.90 -3.93 17.48
C GLY A 406 2.49 -2.82 16.62
N VAL A 407 2.31 -2.93 15.30
CA VAL A 407 2.85 -2.03 14.28
C VAL A 407 1.81 -0.94 13.95
N CYS A 408 2.28 0.30 13.79
CA CYS A 408 1.57 1.52 13.33
C CYS A 408 0.73 2.24 14.41
N GLY A 409 0.78 3.57 14.44
CA GLY A 409 -0.26 4.37 15.04
C GLY A 409 -1.48 4.33 14.14
N GLY A 410 -2.67 4.09 14.72
CA GLY A 410 -3.93 4.27 13.99
C GLY A 410 -3.99 5.69 13.43
N SER A 411 -4.78 5.91 12.39
CA SER A 411 -4.80 7.20 11.72
C SER A 411 -5.21 8.36 12.64
N GLY A 412 -5.68 8.13 13.87
CA GLY A 412 -6.18 9.15 14.78
C GLY A 412 -7.50 9.71 14.25
N LEU A 413 -8.51 9.79 15.10
CA LEU A 413 -9.86 10.22 14.73
C LEU A 413 -9.80 11.51 13.89
N PHE A 414 -10.51 11.51 12.75
CA PHE A 414 -10.66 12.70 11.92
C PHE A 414 -11.36 13.80 12.75
N ASP A 415 -10.73 14.98 12.81
CA ASP A 415 -11.26 16.22 13.39
C ASP A 415 -11.54 16.26 14.92
N ALA A 416 -10.92 15.38 15.73
CA ALA A 416 -10.92 15.56 17.19
C ALA A 416 -9.87 16.59 17.64
N PRO A 417 -10.19 17.56 18.53
CA PRO A 417 -9.17 18.33 19.25
C PRO A 417 -8.31 17.38 20.08
N GLU A 418 -7.00 17.61 20.11
CA GLU A 418 -6.04 16.80 20.88
C GLU A 418 -6.50 16.70 22.34
N ALA A 419 -6.76 15.47 22.81
CA ALA A 419 -6.88 15.22 24.24
C ALA A 419 -5.50 15.42 24.85
N ALA A 420 -5.43 16.28 25.87
CA ALA A 420 -4.20 16.50 26.63
C ALA A 420 -3.74 15.18 27.26
N ASP A 421 -2.45 14.92 27.12
CA ASP A 421 -1.72 13.78 27.67
C ASP A 421 -1.74 13.88 29.21
N GLU A 422 -2.74 13.26 29.87
CA GLU A 422 -2.69 12.99 31.31
C GLU A 422 -2.15 11.58 31.55
N GLY A 423 -0.84 11.50 31.81
CA GLY A 423 -0.17 10.32 32.31
C GLY A 423 -0.79 9.82 33.62
N GLY A 424 -1.06 8.51 33.68
CA GLY A 424 -1.93 7.91 34.69
C GLY A 424 -1.35 7.74 36.10
N CYS A 425 -2.25 7.52 37.06
CA CYS A 425 -2.19 6.48 38.11
C CYS A 425 -3.38 6.64 39.07
N CYS A 426 -4.14 5.55 39.22
CA CYS A 426 -4.69 5.07 40.50
C CYS A 426 -5.90 5.81 41.11
N GLY A 427 -7.08 5.18 40.97
CA GLY A 427 -8.25 5.43 41.81
C GLY A 427 -9.57 5.34 41.06
N GLY A 428 -10.08 4.12 40.80
CA GLY A 428 -11.45 3.96 40.32
C GLY A 428 -12.46 4.39 41.40
N PRO A 429 -13.53 5.14 41.08
CA PRO A 429 -14.59 5.37 42.04
C PRO A 429 -15.38 4.06 42.22
N GLY A 430 -15.50 3.64 43.48
CA GLY A 430 -16.26 2.45 43.88
C GLY A 430 -17.76 2.56 43.56
N PRO A 431 -18.49 1.44 43.60
CA PRO A 431 -19.90 1.39 43.22
C PRO A 431 -20.74 2.28 44.15
N GLN A 432 -21.53 3.19 43.56
CA GLN A 432 -22.56 3.91 44.29
C GLN A 432 -23.82 3.04 44.40
N GLU A 433 -24.28 2.84 45.63
CA GLU A 433 -25.61 2.31 45.95
C GLU A 433 -26.68 3.30 45.47
N VAL A 434 -27.69 2.76 44.78
CA VAL A 434 -28.88 3.51 44.36
C VAL A 434 -29.94 3.33 45.45
N GLU A 435 -30.15 4.37 46.27
CA GLU A 435 -31.32 4.45 47.15
C GLU A 435 -32.56 4.83 46.32
N PHE A 436 -33.59 3.99 46.38
CA PHE A 436 -34.91 4.29 45.83
C PHE A 436 -35.74 5.05 46.87
N ASP A 437 -35.93 6.35 46.67
CA ASP A 437 -36.90 7.12 47.43
C ASP A 437 -38.30 6.95 46.82
N VAL A 438 -39.16 6.18 47.50
CA VAL A 438 -40.56 5.99 47.12
C VAL A 438 -41.39 7.08 47.81
N THR A 439 -41.51 8.22 47.15
CA THR A 439 -42.54 9.21 47.47
C THR A 439 -43.66 9.13 46.43
N GLY A 440 -44.71 8.38 46.78
CA GLY A 440 -45.94 8.35 46.01
C GLY A 440 -46.77 9.62 46.24
N PRO A 441 -47.52 10.11 45.24
CA PRO A 441 -48.58 11.07 45.49
C PRO A 441 -49.92 10.37 45.69
N THR A 442 -50.57 10.77 46.77
CA THR A 442 -51.96 10.49 47.13
C THR A 442 -52.92 11.23 46.19
N ARG A 443 -53.75 10.51 45.44
CA ARG A 443 -55.23 10.59 45.45
C ARG A 443 -55.85 9.62 44.45
#